data_AF-A0A1M2VBQ6-F1
#
_entry.id   AF-A0A1M2VBQ6-F1
#
_cell.length_a   1.000
_cell.length_b   1.000
_cell.length_c   1.000
_cell.angle_alpha   90.00
_cell.angle_beta   90.00
_cell.angle_gamma   90.00
#
_symmetry.space_group_name_H-M   'P 1'
#
loop_
_entity.id
_entity.type
_entity.pdbx_description
1 polymer ?
#
loop_
_entity_poly.entity_id
_entity_poly.type
_entity_poly.pdbx_seq_one_letter_code
_entity_poly.pdbx_strand_id
1 'polypeptide(L)'
;MQLSMDGCGKNIASLLANGEKSSPSFPLRRSGRSPKAHPADQGAPNAATSPFDGYAPTVPTTPTVRAKAARNDGLANIPIIAPPPFEFIPRAPLSAEEAAEARIACLLAKELELMTADGSQTTEPPSKRPQKRSEDEEERFWMDGVDDGPDENDVETWLAEEEARECRYRVRACAKGPATPSAKPVCRARTASASVELGIGEALLEECMDWITEAMPSDETDSTCVAGDLYDILSESPEIRFHAGHLFLRYFSLVGHPTGSTGHDEDTEAFESVAWDIAVACLAISVKFHRDVLPPLDVIYAHEYLDLAPHALTFDDLEHAQRAVLAALAFRVGGATPGAFMAELWGALPALRRLGGWADVQAAAWTILCNALLDADVLRYPVSLLTAAALIEGVLEVLARRYKTAKVDGRGRALKKRDDKSLKKAARKASHGVRLDIQDVLGISNVCASHLDRVTCC
;
A
#
# COMPACT_ATOMS: atom_id res chain seq x y z
N MET A 1 -4.71 33.84 42.69
CA MET A 1 -5.84 32.94 42.41
C MET A 1 -5.27 31.53 42.33
N GLN A 2 -5.51 30.76 43.38
CA GLN A 2 -5.01 29.40 43.64
C GLN A 2 -6.21 28.45 43.57
N LEU A 3 -6.12 27.39 42.78
CA LEU A 3 -6.94 26.17 42.81
C LEU A 3 -5.96 25.06 42.42
N SER A 4 -5.38 24.25 43.33
CA SER A 4 -5.96 23.22 44.19
C SER A 4 -6.79 22.21 43.39
N MET A 5 -6.12 21.12 42.99
CA MET A 5 -6.75 19.85 42.64
C MET A 5 -6.08 18.77 43.48
N ASP A 6 -6.81 18.31 44.50
CA ASP A 6 -6.55 17.07 45.21
C ASP A 6 -7.77 16.16 45.02
N GLY A 7 -7.50 14.90 44.70
CA GLY A 7 -8.27 13.77 45.22
C GLY A 7 -9.35 13.18 44.32
N CYS A 8 -9.05 12.04 43.69
CA CYS A 8 -9.83 10.82 43.94
C CYS A 8 -9.09 9.58 43.44
N GLY A 9 -8.45 8.87 44.38
CA GLY A 9 -8.14 7.46 44.23
C GLY A 9 -8.75 6.74 45.41
N LYS A 10 -9.52 5.66 45.17
CA LYS A 10 -9.57 4.43 45.97
C LYS A 10 -10.65 3.45 45.50
N ASN A 11 -10.19 2.20 45.38
CA ASN A 11 -10.86 0.94 45.70
C ASN A 11 -11.91 0.37 44.72
N ILE A 12 -11.48 -0.61 43.91
CA ILE A 12 -12.18 -1.91 43.80
C ILE A 12 -11.13 -3.02 43.71
N ALA A 13 -10.72 -3.54 44.85
CA ALA A 13 -10.10 -4.85 45.00
C ALA A 13 -10.94 -5.63 46.02
N SER A 14 -11.77 -6.54 45.53
CA SER A 14 -12.31 -7.72 46.23
C SER A 14 -13.61 -8.15 45.55
N LEU A 15 -13.56 -9.22 44.74
CA LEU A 15 -14.63 -10.21 44.64
C LEU A 15 -14.17 -11.36 43.73
N LEU A 16 -14.41 -12.58 44.23
CA LEU A 16 -14.39 -13.88 43.55
C LEU A 16 -13.07 -14.66 43.50
N ALA A 17 -12.77 -15.25 44.66
CA ALA A 17 -12.34 -16.65 44.72
C ALA A 17 -13.57 -17.59 44.60
N ASN A 18 -13.31 -18.80 44.09
CA ASN A 18 -14.14 -20.04 44.07
C ASN A 18 -14.91 -20.34 42.78
N GLY A 19 -14.52 -21.44 42.13
CA GLY A 19 -15.25 -22.05 41.01
C GLY A 19 -14.55 -23.27 40.42
N GLU A 20 -14.27 -24.30 41.24
CA GLU A 20 -13.82 -25.60 40.75
C GLU A 20 -14.90 -26.33 39.92
N LYS A 21 -14.43 -26.96 38.83
CA LYS A 21 -14.83 -28.29 38.31
C LYS A 21 -16.33 -28.57 38.13
N SER A 22 -16.79 -28.57 36.89
CA SER A 22 -17.59 -29.69 36.34
C SER A 22 -17.70 -29.61 34.83
N SER A 23 -17.05 -30.56 34.15
CA SER A 23 -17.32 -30.90 32.76
C SER A 23 -18.61 -31.72 32.67
N PRO A 24 -19.45 -31.51 31.64
CA PRO A 24 -20.28 -32.58 31.12
C PRO A 24 -19.82 -32.96 29.70
N SER A 25 -19.24 -34.16 29.63
CA SER A 25 -19.11 -34.95 28.42
C SER A 25 -20.47 -35.18 27.76
N PHE A 26 -20.62 -34.81 26.48
CA PHE A 26 -21.72 -35.27 25.63
C PHE A 26 -21.19 -36.10 24.46
N PRO A 27 -21.85 -37.23 24.14
CA PRO A 27 -21.34 -38.20 23.17
C PRO A 27 -21.65 -37.80 21.72
N LEU A 28 -20.62 -37.95 20.88
CA LEU A 28 -20.70 -37.99 19.42
C LEU A 28 -21.77 -38.97 18.94
N ARG A 29 -22.80 -38.45 18.26
CA ARG A 29 -23.77 -39.25 17.53
C ARG A 29 -23.51 -39.15 16.03
N ARG A 30 -22.93 -40.21 15.47
CA ARG A 30 -22.84 -40.49 14.03
C ARG A 30 -24.24 -40.73 13.43
N SER A 31 -24.62 -39.92 12.44
CA SER A 31 -25.52 -40.28 11.34
C SER A 31 -25.33 -39.20 10.26
N GLY A 32 -24.81 -39.42 9.06
CA GLY A 32 -25.08 -40.53 8.17
C GLY A 32 -26.40 -40.28 7.44
N ARG A 33 -26.43 -39.35 6.47
CA ARG A 33 -27.48 -39.26 5.44
C ARG A 33 -27.08 -38.32 4.27
N SER A 34 -26.81 -38.91 3.12
CA SER A 34 -26.90 -38.26 1.81
C SER A 34 -28.36 -37.99 1.45
N PRO A 35 -28.65 -36.89 0.75
CA PRO A 35 -29.79 -36.78 -0.16
C PRO A 35 -29.26 -36.67 -1.61
N LYS A 36 -29.39 -37.73 -2.42
CA LYS A 36 -30.46 -37.92 -3.41
C LYS A 36 -30.75 -36.68 -4.26
N ALA A 37 -30.19 -36.72 -5.47
CA ALA A 37 -30.58 -35.93 -6.62
C ALA A 37 -32.07 -36.13 -6.95
N HIS A 38 -32.76 -35.03 -7.25
CA HIS A 38 -34.03 -35.04 -7.96
C HIS A 38 -33.94 -34.20 -9.25
N PRO A 39 -34.72 -34.57 -10.28
CA PRO A 39 -34.48 -34.17 -11.66
C PRO A 39 -35.19 -32.88 -12.05
N ALA A 40 -34.70 -32.34 -13.16
CA ALA A 40 -35.21 -31.29 -14.03
C ALA A 40 -36.74 -31.04 -13.96
N ASP A 41 -37.09 -29.77 -13.74
CA ASP A 41 -38.38 -29.22 -14.10
C ASP A 41 -38.19 -28.07 -15.10
N GLN A 42 -38.92 -28.17 -16.21
CA GLN A 42 -38.90 -27.26 -17.35
C GLN A 42 -40.02 -26.23 -17.14
N GLY A 43 -39.66 -24.98 -16.87
CA GLY A 43 -40.59 -23.86 -16.71
C GLY A 43 -40.24 -22.69 -17.63
N ALA A 44 -41.24 -22.24 -18.38
CA ALA A 44 -41.25 -21.26 -19.47
C ALA A 44 -40.60 -19.87 -19.21
N PRO A 45 -40.30 -19.10 -20.28
CA PRO A 45 -39.64 -17.80 -20.17
C PRO A 45 -40.62 -16.69 -19.75
N ASN A 46 -40.38 -16.09 -18.59
CA ASN A 46 -41.00 -14.82 -18.22
C ASN A 46 -40.23 -13.67 -18.86
N ALA A 47 -40.88 -13.02 -19.83
CA ALA A 47 -40.45 -11.75 -20.38
C ALA A 47 -40.51 -10.68 -19.29
N ALA A 48 -39.34 -10.30 -18.77
CA ALA A 48 -39.19 -9.17 -17.87
C ALA A 48 -39.36 -7.87 -18.69
N THR A 49 -40.48 -7.20 -18.46
CA THR A 49 -40.73 -5.81 -18.85
C THR A 49 -39.71 -4.91 -18.16
N SER A 50 -38.88 -4.23 -18.95
CA SER A 50 -37.97 -3.18 -18.48
C SER A 50 -38.78 -1.95 -18.03
N PRO A 51 -38.48 -1.32 -16.87
CA PRO A 51 -39.18 -0.13 -16.40
C PRO A 51 -38.49 1.19 -16.80
N PHE A 52 -37.66 1.20 -17.85
CA PHE A 52 -36.90 2.38 -18.29
C PHE A 52 -37.54 3.07 -19.50
N ASP A 53 -38.81 3.45 -19.39
CA ASP A 53 -39.46 4.35 -20.36
C ASP A 53 -40.05 5.55 -19.61
N GLY A 54 -39.22 6.57 -19.37
CA GLY A 54 -39.64 7.75 -18.62
C GLY A 54 -38.72 8.96 -18.65
N TYR A 55 -37.59 8.93 -19.37
CA TYR A 55 -36.81 10.15 -19.59
C TYR A 55 -37.46 10.96 -20.73
N ALA A 56 -38.31 11.90 -20.34
CA ALA A 56 -38.78 12.95 -21.25
C ALA A 56 -37.54 13.71 -21.79
N PRO A 57 -37.34 13.79 -23.11
CA PRO A 57 -36.27 14.60 -23.68
C PRO A 57 -36.49 16.05 -23.26
N THR A 58 -35.59 16.59 -22.44
CA THR A 58 -35.58 18.02 -22.15
C THR A 58 -35.23 18.74 -23.44
N VAL A 59 -36.23 19.39 -24.03
CA VAL A 59 -36.08 20.25 -25.19
C VAL A 59 -35.02 21.30 -24.82
N PRO A 60 -33.99 21.53 -25.66
CA PRO A 60 -33.02 22.58 -25.38
C PRO A 60 -33.76 23.91 -25.28
N THR A 61 -33.71 24.54 -24.10
CA THR A 61 -34.25 25.88 -23.86
C THR A 61 -33.38 26.90 -24.57
N THR A 62 -33.42 26.91 -25.90
CA THR A 62 -32.80 27.98 -26.68
C THR A 62 -33.60 29.24 -26.41
N PRO A 63 -33.00 30.32 -25.89
CA PRO A 63 -33.73 31.53 -25.58
C PRO A 63 -34.31 32.12 -26.87
N THR A 64 -35.62 31.97 -27.08
CA THR A 64 -36.33 32.67 -28.15
C THR A 64 -36.31 34.16 -27.86
N VAL A 65 -35.67 34.92 -28.75
CA VAL A 65 -35.59 36.37 -28.72
C VAL A 65 -37.00 36.95 -28.78
N ARG A 66 -37.60 37.23 -27.62
CA ARG A 66 -38.91 37.88 -27.53
C ARG A 66 -38.73 39.38 -27.76
N ALA A 67 -39.43 39.88 -28.77
CA ALA A 67 -39.32 41.24 -29.26
C ALA A 67 -39.61 42.31 -28.18
N LYS A 68 -38.64 43.22 -28.03
CA LYS A 68 -38.72 44.64 -27.63
C LYS A 68 -39.97 45.06 -26.83
N ALA A 69 -39.95 44.80 -25.53
CA ALA A 69 -40.58 45.71 -24.56
C ALA A 69 -39.45 46.43 -23.83
N ALA A 70 -39.39 47.76 -23.97
CA ALA A 70 -38.41 48.61 -23.32
C ALA A 70 -38.66 48.63 -21.80
N ARG A 71 -38.16 47.62 -21.11
CA ARG A 71 -37.97 47.67 -19.66
C ARG A 71 -36.57 48.19 -19.41
N ASN A 72 -36.49 49.27 -18.63
CA ASN A 72 -35.29 49.68 -17.91
C ASN A 72 -34.96 48.59 -16.88
N ASP A 73 -34.53 47.43 -17.37
CA ASP A 73 -34.05 46.34 -16.52
C ASP A 73 -32.65 46.76 -16.06
N GLY A 74 -32.45 46.85 -14.75
CA GLY A 74 -31.20 47.24 -14.07
C GLY A 74 -29.99 46.33 -14.33
N LEU A 75 -29.96 45.63 -15.46
CA LEU A 75 -28.87 44.79 -15.96
C LEU A 75 -27.67 45.61 -16.46
N ALA A 76 -27.80 46.94 -16.60
CA ALA A 76 -26.69 47.82 -16.99
C ALA A 76 -25.52 47.83 -15.99
N ASN A 77 -25.72 47.27 -14.78
CA ASN A 77 -24.68 47.18 -13.74
C ASN A 77 -24.23 45.73 -13.45
N ILE A 78 -24.44 44.77 -14.36
CA ILE A 78 -23.74 43.49 -14.23
C ILE A 78 -22.27 43.74 -14.62
N PRO A 79 -21.30 43.55 -13.70
CA PRO A 79 -19.90 43.67 -14.05
C PRO A 79 -19.61 42.66 -15.15
N ILE A 80 -19.11 43.14 -16.30
CA ILE A 80 -18.61 42.26 -17.36
C ILE A 80 -17.34 41.62 -16.80
N ILE A 81 -17.49 40.42 -16.26
CA ILE A 81 -16.35 39.58 -15.88
C ILE A 81 -15.79 39.06 -17.20
N ALA A 82 -14.68 39.66 -17.65
CA ALA A 82 -13.96 39.15 -18.81
C ALA A 82 -13.61 37.67 -18.55
N PRO A 83 -13.77 36.78 -19.55
CA PRO A 83 -13.32 35.40 -19.40
C PRO A 83 -11.84 35.42 -19.02
N PRO A 84 -11.39 34.49 -18.16
CA PRO A 84 -9.98 34.42 -17.80
C PRO A 84 -9.13 34.24 -19.07
N PRO A 85 -7.88 34.74 -19.09
CA PRO A 85 -6.98 34.54 -20.22
C PRO A 85 -6.98 33.08 -20.67
N PHE A 86 -6.83 32.85 -21.98
CA PHE A 86 -6.98 31.52 -22.61
C PHE A 86 -6.10 30.43 -21.98
N GLU A 87 -4.99 30.83 -21.36
CA GLU A 87 -4.05 29.96 -20.63
C GLU A 87 -4.62 29.40 -19.31
N PHE A 88 -5.64 30.05 -18.73
CA PHE A 88 -6.32 29.62 -17.50
C PHE A 88 -7.62 28.84 -17.75
N ILE A 89 -8.03 28.68 -19.01
CA ILE A 89 -9.21 27.88 -19.35
C ILE A 89 -8.78 26.40 -19.35
N PRO A 90 -9.33 25.55 -18.48
CA PRO A 90 -9.01 24.13 -18.47
C PRO A 90 -9.31 23.54 -19.85
N ARG A 91 -8.30 22.96 -20.48
CA ARG A 91 -8.48 22.25 -21.75
C ARG A 91 -8.78 20.78 -21.45
N ALA A 92 -9.68 20.21 -22.26
CA ALA A 92 -9.81 18.76 -22.28
C ALA A 92 -8.47 18.17 -22.75
N PRO A 93 -7.99 17.09 -22.10
CA PRO A 93 -6.76 16.43 -22.51
C PRO A 93 -6.90 15.92 -23.95
N LEU A 94 -5.83 16.05 -24.75
CA LEU A 94 -5.81 15.65 -26.16
C LEU A 94 -5.71 14.13 -26.31
N SER A 95 -5.17 13.45 -25.30
CA SER A 95 -5.02 11.98 -25.27
C SER A 95 -5.31 11.40 -23.89
N ALA A 96 -5.48 10.08 -23.82
CA ALA A 96 -5.63 9.38 -22.55
C ALA A 96 -4.35 9.43 -21.71
N GLU A 97 -3.19 9.47 -22.37
CA GLU A 97 -1.88 9.64 -21.75
C GLU A 97 -1.76 11.00 -21.06
N GLU A 98 -2.09 12.10 -21.76
CA GLU A 98 -2.07 13.45 -21.19
C GLU A 98 -3.07 13.57 -20.03
N ALA A 99 -4.23 12.90 -20.14
CA ALA A 99 -5.19 12.85 -19.05
C ALA A 99 -4.64 12.13 -17.81
N ALA A 100 -3.88 11.06 -17.99
CA ALA A 100 -3.25 10.31 -16.91
C ALA A 100 -2.10 11.11 -16.27
N GLU A 101 -1.25 11.74 -17.07
CA GLU A 101 -0.19 12.64 -16.59
C GLU A 101 -0.76 13.81 -15.77
N ALA A 102 -1.87 14.42 -16.22
CA ALA A 102 -2.56 15.45 -15.45
C ALA A 102 -3.07 14.93 -14.09
N ARG A 103 -3.58 13.69 -14.04
CA ARG A 103 -3.98 13.06 -12.76
C ARG A 103 -2.78 12.74 -11.87
N ILE A 104 -1.66 12.31 -12.43
CA ILE A 104 -0.39 12.13 -11.70
C ILE A 104 0.05 13.46 -11.09
N ALA A 105 0.00 14.56 -11.83
CA ALA A 105 0.33 15.89 -11.31
C ALA A 105 -0.57 16.28 -10.12
N CYS A 106 -1.87 15.95 -10.17
CA CYS A 106 -2.76 16.13 -9.03
C CYS A 106 -2.39 15.23 -7.83
N LEU A 107 -1.99 13.98 -8.06
CA LEU A 107 -1.54 13.07 -6.99
C LEU A 107 -0.26 13.59 -6.32
N LEU A 108 0.72 14.06 -7.10
CA LEU A 108 1.96 14.65 -6.60
C LEU A 108 1.70 15.92 -5.77
N ALA A 109 0.77 16.77 -6.22
CA ALA A 109 0.39 17.96 -5.45
C ALA A 109 -0.26 17.60 -4.09
N LYS A 110 -1.15 16.61 -4.08
CA LYS A 110 -1.77 16.11 -2.83
C LYS A 110 -0.74 15.48 -1.89
N GLU A 111 0.19 14.69 -2.43
CA GLU A 111 1.28 14.11 -1.66
C GLU A 111 2.16 15.18 -1.01
N LEU A 112 2.54 16.21 -1.76
CA LEU A 112 3.33 17.32 -1.23
C LEU A 112 2.60 18.05 -0.09
N GLU A 113 1.29 18.25 -0.21
CA GLU A 113 0.46 18.84 0.85
C GLU A 113 0.47 17.97 2.12
N LEU A 114 0.38 16.65 1.97
CA LEU A 114 0.44 15.70 3.09
C LEU A 114 1.81 15.74 3.78
N MET A 115 2.90 15.65 3.01
CA MET A 115 4.25 15.72 3.57
C MET A 115 4.50 17.04 4.31
N THR A 116 4.01 18.15 3.76
CA THR A 116 4.12 19.47 4.41
C THR A 116 3.36 19.51 5.73
N ALA A 117 2.17 18.88 5.77
CA ALA A 117 1.34 18.83 6.97
C ALA A 117 1.93 17.95 8.07
N ASP A 118 2.64 16.89 7.71
CA ASP A 118 3.34 16.00 8.64
C ASP A 118 4.62 16.64 9.21
N GLY A 119 4.99 17.84 8.76
CA GLY A 119 6.22 18.50 9.19
C GLY A 119 7.49 17.84 8.64
N SER A 120 7.34 16.90 7.70
CA SER A 120 8.44 16.31 6.96
C SER A 120 9.10 17.42 6.15
N GLN A 121 10.25 17.90 6.64
CA GLN A 121 11.08 18.81 5.86
C GLN A 121 11.49 18.05 4.61
N THR A 122 10.88 18.38 3.47
CA THR A 122 11.47 18.08 2.17
C THR A 122 12.88 18.61 2.23
N THR A 123 13.85 17.71 2.34
CA THR A 123 15.25 18.07 2.18
C THR A 123 15.31 18.81 0.86
N GLU A 124 15.52 20.14 0.92
CA GLU A 124 15.51 20.93 -0.30
C GLU A 124 16.44 20.24 -1.29
N PRO A 125 15.97 19.99 -2.53
CA PRO A 125 16.78 19.30 -3.51
C PRO A 125 18.11 20.05 -3.57
N PRO A 126 19.25 19.37 -3.33
CA PRO A 126 20.53 20.04 -3.12
C PRO A 126 20.74 21.04 -4.24
N SER A 127 20.83 22.32 -3.87
CA SER A 127 20.85 23.46 -4.79
C SER A 127 21.74 23.13 -5.99
N LYS A 128 21.11 23.03 -7.16
CA LYS A 128 21.73 22.57 -8.41
C LYS A 128 22.92 23.48 -8.75
N ARG A 129 24.13 23.09 -8.36
CA ARG A 129 25.31 23.42 -9.16
C ARG A 129 25.33 22.40 -10.30
N PRO A 130 25.05 22.80 -11.55
CA PRO A 130 25.07 21.88 -12.67
C PRO A 130 26.51 21.42 -12.89
N GLN A 131 26.90 20.28 -12.31
CA GLN A 131 27.99 19.50 -12.85
C GLN A 131 27.47 18.90 -14.16
N LYS A 132 27.92 19.46 -15.28
CA LYS A 132 27.83 18.80 -16.59
C LYS A 132 28.59 17.48 -16.50
N ARG A 133 27.92 16.43 -16.06
CA ARG A 133 28.35 15.07 -16.30
C ARG A 133 28.00 14.81 -17.76
N SER A 134 29.01 14.60 -18.61
CA SER A 134 28.78 14.34 -20.03
C SER A 134 27.98 13.04 -20.18
N GLU A 135 26.98 13.03 -21.04
CA GLU A 135 26.15 11.86 -21.38
C GLU A 135 27.01 10.62 -21.72
N ASP A 136 28.21 10.85 -22.27
CA ASP A 136 29.23 9.83 -22.58
C ASP A 136 29.78 9.07 -21.34
N GLU A 137 29.77 9.66 -20.14
CA GLU A 137 30.26 8.99 -18.92
C GLU A 137 29.21 8.05 -18.32
N GLU A 138 27.92 8.38 -18.47
CA GLU A 138 26.84 7.54 -17.98
C GLU A 138 26.72 6.29 -18.86
N GLU A 139 26.84 6.40 -20.18
CA GLU A 139 26.90 5.23 -21.06
C GLU A 139 28.11 4.33 -20.77
N ARG A 140 29.30 4.90 -20.48
CA ARG A 140 30.49 4.12 -20.11
C ARG A 140 30.32 3.35 -18.81
N PHE A 141 29.70 3.93 -17.80
CA PHE A 141 29.45 3.26 -16.52
C PHE A 141 28.62 1.97 -16.69
N TRP A 142 27.72 1.93 -17.68
CA TRP A 142 26.90 0.75 -17.96
C TRP A 142 27.51 -0.22 -18.99
N MET A 143 28.50 0.22 -19.78
CA MET A 143 29.12 -0.54 -20.88
C MET A 143 30.48 -1.17 -20.51
N ASP A 144 31.26 -0.58 -19.60
CA ASP A 144 32.66 -1.01 -19.30
C ASP A 144 32.80 -2.27 -18.42
N GLY A 145 31.70 -2.94 -18.07
CA GLY A 145 31.74 -4.24 -17.37
C GLY A 145 31.77 -5.46 -18.30
N VAL A 146 32.46 -5.39 -19.44
CA VAL A 146 32.58 -6.48 -20.43
C VAL A 146 34.06 -6.79 -20.69
N ASP A 147 34.82 -7.06 -19.65
CA ASP A 147 36.03 -7.88 -19.79
C ASP A 147 36.42 -8.42 -18.41
N ASP A 148 36.01 -9.65 -18.12
CA ASP A 148 36.76 -10.61 -17.30
C ASP A 148 35.99 -11.94 -17.35
N GLY A 149 36.64 -12.94 -17.95
CA GLY A 149 36.11 -14.30 -18.08
C GLY A 149 35.89 -14.94 -16.71
N PRO A 150 34.80 -15.71 -16.50
CA PRO A 150 34.58 -16.38 -15.23
C PRO A 150 35.60 -17.51 -15.03
N ASP A 151 36.29 -17.49 -13.90
CA ASP A 151 37.03 -18.61 -13.34
C ASP A 151 36.03 -19.68 -12.89
N GLU A 152 36.13 -20.90 -13.41
CA GLU A 152 35.06 -21.91 -13.44
C GLU A 152 34.71 -22.57 -12.09
N ASN A 153 35.21 -22.07 -10.95
CA ASN A 153 35.23 -22.82 -9.69
C ASN A 153 34.21 -22.41 -8.61
N ASP A 154 33.34 -21.42 -8.85
CA ASP A 154 32.45 -20.84 -7.79
C ASP A 154 30.94 -21.15 -7.96
N VAL A 155 30.57 -22.02 -8.90
CA VAL A 155 29.16 -22.24 -9.30
C VAL A 155 28.37 -23.13 -8.33
N GLU A 156 29.04 -23.97 -7.54
CA GLU A 156 28.37 -25.01 -6.73
C GLU A 156 27.81 -24.48 -5.39
N THR A 157 28.36 -23.37 -4.86
CA THR A 157 27.93 -22.79 -3.57
C THR A 157 26.64 -21.96 -3.68
N TRP A 158 26.32 -21.43 -4.87
CA TRP A 158 25.20 -20.49 -5.08
C TRP A 158 23.82 -21.15 -5.20
N LEU A 159 23.75 -22.38 -5.74
CA LEU A 159 22.46 -23.09 -5.92
C LEU A 159 21.79 -23.44 -4.59
N ALA A 160 22.57 -23.65 -3.52
CA ALA A 160 22.06 -23.95 -2.19
C ALA A 160 21.45 -22.74 -1.46
N GLU A 161 21.84 -21.51 -1.81
CA GLU A 161 21.29 -20.29 -1.19
C GLU A 161 19.99 -19.83 -1.85
N GLU A 162 19.79 -20.11 -3.13
CA GLU A 162 18.59 -19.75 -3.89
C GLU A 162 17.40 -20.65 -3.50
N GLU A 163 17.61 -21.96 -3.33
CA GLU A 163 16.60 -22.90 -2.83
C GLU A 163 16.15 -22.56 -1.39
N ALA A 164 17.05 -22.00 -0.58
CA ALA A 164 16.75 -21.51 0.77
C ALA A 164 15.97 -20.18 0.79
N ARG A 165 16.02 -19.39 -0.31
CA ARG A 165 15.26 -18.14 -0.46
C ARG A 165 13.86 -18.40 -1.03
N GLU A 166 13.72 -19.38 -1.92
CA GLU A 166 12.42 -19.81 -2.46
C GLU A 166 11.63 -20.67 -1.44
N CYS A 167 12.30 -21.45 -0.58
CA CYS A 167 11.64 -22.15 0.55
C CYS A 167 11.05 -21.20 1.60
N ARG A 168 11.67 -20.03 1.83
CA ARG A 168 11.13 -19.04 2.79
C ARG A 168 9.83 -18.40 2.33
N TYR A 169 9.57 -18.38 1.02
CA TYR A 169 8.35 -17.79 0.46
C TYR A 169 7.18 -18.79 0.34
N ARG A 170 7.42 -20.09 0.56
CA ARG A 170 6.39 -21.15 0.43
C ARG A 170 6.07 -21.93 1.69
N VAL A 171 6.79 -21.74 2.80
CA VAL A 171 6.53 -22.46 4.05
C VAL A 171 6.51 -21.49 5.24
N ARG A 172 5.41 -20.73 5.36
CA ARG A 172 4.96 -20.19 6.65
C ARG A 172 3.45 -20.30 6.88
N ALA A 173 2.76 -21.14 6.11
CA ALA A 173 1.47 -21.67 6.52
C ALA A 173 1.69 -22.91 7.40
N CYS A 174 1.40 -22.77 8.70
CA CYS A 174 1.21 -23.85 9.68
C CYS A 174 2.36 -24.88 9.87
N ALA A 175 3.37 -24.53 10.69
CA ALA A 175 4.04 -25.51 11.54
C ALA A 175 4.73 -24.82 12.74
N LYS A 176 4.09 -24.83 13.92
CA LYS A 176 4.76 -24.54 15.19
C LYS A 176 5.67 -25.72 15.55
N GLY A 177 6.97 -25.58 15.29
CA GLY A 177 8.02 -26.44 15.81
C GLY A 177 9.20 -25.60 16.30
N PRO A 178 9.94 -26.03 17.34
CA PRO A 178 11.04 -25.24 17.91
C PRO A 178 12.27 -25.35 17.00
N ALA A 179 12.46 -24.36 16.13
CA ALA A 179 13.64 -24.23 15.29
C ALA A 179 14.61 -23.21 15.91
N THR A 180 15.85 -23.64 16.11
CA THR A 180 16.98 -22.80 16.52
C THR A 180 17.33 -21.78 15.41
N PRO A 181 17.52 -20.48 15.74
CA PRO A 181 17.78 -19.45 14.75
C PRO A 181 19.24 -19.50 14.27
N SER A 182 19.45 -19.88 12.99
CA SER A 182 20.70 -19.63 12.27
C SER A 182 20.55 -18.31 11.51
N ALA A 183 20.91 -17.22 12.17
CA ALA A 183 20.91 -15.88 11.58
C ALA A 183 22.15 -15.72 10.67
N LYS A 184 21.97 -15.67 9.36
CA LYS A 184 22.95 -15.02 8.47
C LYS A 184 22.72 -13.51 8.57
N PRO A 185 23.75 -12.71 8.88
CA PRO A 185 23.61 -11.26 8.98
C PRO A 185 23.32 -10.68 7.59
N VAL A 186 22.14 -10.08 7.42
CA VAL A 186 21.88 -9.17 6.31
C VAL A 186 22.72 -7.92 6.58
N CYS A 187 23.72 -7.65 5.74
CA CYS A 187 24.54 -6.45 5.83
C CYS A 187 23.70 -5.22 5.46
N ARG A 188 22.95 -4.67 6.42
CA ARG A 188 22.38 -3.32 6.33
C ARG A 188 23.51 -2.32 6.47
N ALA A 189 23.93 -1.72 5.36
CA ALA A 189 24.88 -0.60 5.37
C ALA A 189 24.20 0.64 5.97
N ARG A 190 24.21 0.76 7.30
CA ARG A 190 23.69 1.93 8.02
C ARG A 190 24.54 3.15 7.72
N THR A 191 24.10 4.01 6.81
CA THR A 191 24.60 5.38 6.76
C THR A 191 24.07 6.14 7.98
N ALA A 192 24.91 6.98 8.59
CA ALA A 192 24.60 7.75 9.80
C ALA A 192 23.60 8.90 9.55
N SER A 193 22.43 8.61 8.97
CA SER A 193 21.27 9.47 9.12
C SER A 193 20.62 9.15 10.45
N ALA A 194 20.30 10.17 11.27
CA ALA A 194 19.44 9.98 12.44
C ALA A 194 18.23 9.16 11.98
N SER A 195 17.90 8.04 12.61
CA SER A 195 16.72 7.22 12.27
C SER A 195 15.45 7.95 12.71
N VAL A 196 14.31 7.69 12.06
CA VAL A 196 13.01 8.18 12.57
C VAL A 196 12.75 7.49 13.91
N GLU A 197 12.76 8.23 15.01
CA GLU A 197 12.40 7.70 16.33
C GLU A 197 10.87 7.69 16.45
N LEU A 198 10.26 6.52 16.27
CA LEU A 198 8.80 6.34 16.35
C LEU A 198 8.26 6.21 17.78
N GLY A 199 9.14 6.11 18.79
CA GLY A 199 8.74 5.89 20.19
C GLY A 199 8.18 4.50 20.49
N ILE A 200 8.17 3.60 19.51
CA ILE A 200 7.85 2.17 19.63
C ILE A 200 9.15 1.35 19.55
N GLY A 201 9.25 0.28 20.34
CA GLY A 201 10.39 -0.64 20.27
C GLY A 201 10.46 -1.32 18.90
N GLU A 202 11.67 -1.48 18.34
CA GLU A 202 11.88 -2.06 17.00
C GLU A 202 11.27 -3.47 16.86
N ALA A 203 11.34 -4.28 17.91
CA ALA A 203 10.73 -5.61 17.93
C ALA A 203 9.19 -5.56 17.84
N LEU A 204 8.55 -4.71 18.65
CA LEU A 204 7.09 -4.56 18.61
C LEU A 204 6.61 -3.94 17.29
N LEU A 205 7.39 -3.02 16.72
CA LEU A 205 7.14 -2.46 15.40
C LEU A 205 7.16 -3.55 14.32
N GLU A 206 8.19 -4.40 14.31
CA GLU A 206 8.32 -5.53 13.38
C GLU A 206 7.13 -6.49 13.53
N GLU A 207 6.76 -6.86 14.77
CA GLU A 207 5.62 -7.73 15.05
C GLU A 207 4.27 -7.14 14.59
N CYS A 208 4.03 -5.85 14.86
CA CYS A 208 2.82 -5.18 14.41
C CYS A 208 2.76 -5.10 12.87
N MET A 209 3.88 -4.87 12.21
CA MET A 209 3.95 -4.78 10.75
C MET A 209 3.80 -6.12 10.05
N ASP A 210 4.45 -7.15 10.57
CA ASP A 210 4.24 -8.53 10.12
C ASP A 210 2.76 -8.90 10.26
N TRP A 211 2.14 -8.56 11.40
CA TRP A 211 0.70 -8.78 11.58
C TRP A 211 -0.14 -7.98 10.59
N ILE A 212 0.07 -6.67 10.40
CA ILE A 212 -0.71 -5.86 9.43
C ILE A 212 -0.60 -6.45 8.01
N THR A 213 0.58 -6.90 7.62
CA THR A 213 0.85 -7.43 6.28
C THR A 213 0.37 -8.87 6.09
N GLU A 214 0.21 -9.67 7.15
CA GLU A 214 -0.22 -11.07 7.09
C GLU A 214 -1.62 -11.34 7.67
N ALA A 215 -2.26 -10.38 8.36
CA ALA A 215 -3.54 -10.57 9.03
C ALA A 215 -4.61 -11.08 8.06
N MET A 216 -5.27 -12.18 8.45
CA MET A 216 -6.35 -12.83 7.73
C MET A 216 -7.40 -13.35 8.72
N PRO A 217 -8.71 -13.17 8.45
CA PRO A 217 -9.75 -13.81 9.24
C PRO A 217 -9.57 -15.33 9.25
N SER A 218 -9.81 -15.97 10.39
CA SER A 218 -9.66 -17.43 10.51
C SER A 218 -10.81 -18.18 9.82
N ASP A 219 -10.47 -19.21 9.05
CA ASP A 219 -11.43 -20.11 8.38
C ASP A 219 -12.27 -20.95 9.37
N GLU A 220 -11.84 -21.03 10.63
CA GLU A 220 -12.37 -21.98 11.63
C GLU A 220 -13.60 -21.47 12.39
N THR A 221 -14.08 -20.26 12.10
CA THR A 221 -15.24 -19.74 12.82
C THR A 221 -16.52 -20.38 12.29
N ASP A 222 -17.11 -21.29 13.08
CA ASP A 222 -18.52 -21.74 13.00
C ASP A 222 -19.53 -20.59 13.15
N SER A 223 -19.09 -19.33 13.03
CA SER A 223 -19.95 -18.16 13.11
C SER A 223 -20.89 -18.18 11.92
N THR A 224 -22.18 -18.11 12.21
CA THR A 224 -23.24 -18.05 11.19
C THR A 224 -23.25 -16.71 10.42
N CYS A 225 -22.32 -15.79 10.72
CA CYS A 225 -22.10 -14.60 9.91
C CYS A 225 -21.36 -15.01 8.63
N VAL A 226 -21.81 -14.48 7.49
CA VAL A 226 -21.20 -14.73 6.18
C VAL A 226 -19.79 -14.13 6.19
N ALA A 227 -18.79 -14.93 6.53
CA ALA A 227 -17.39 -14.54 6.74
C ALA A 227 -16.62 -14.25 5.42
N GLY A 228 -17.27 -13.66 4.41
CA GLY A 228 -16.68 -13.47 3.09
C GLY A 228 -15.95 -12.15 2.94
N ASP A 229 -16.62 -11.05 3.27
CA ASP A 229 -16.24 -9.74 2.75
C ASP A 229 -14.86 -9.26 3.26
N LEU A 230 -14.59 -9.34 4.56
CA LEU A 230 -13.29 -8.92 5.09
C LEU A 230 -12.15 -9.81 4.59
N TYR A 231 -12.38 -11.13 4.51
CA TYR A 231 -11.39 -12.09 4.02
C TYR A 231 -11.03 -11.79 2.56
N ASP A 232 -12.05 -11.69 1.70
CA ASP A 232 -11.88 -11.44 0.27
C ASP A 232 -11.12 -10.12 0.06
N ILE A 233 -11.54 -9.06 0.74
CA ILE A 233 -10.91 -7.73 0.65
C ILE A 233 -9.44 -7.75 1.08
N LEU A 234 -9.12 -8.41 2.20
CA LEU A 234 -7.75 -8.48 2.70
C LEU A 234 -6.87 -9.43 1.88
N SER A 235 -7.45 -10.43 1.21
CA SER A 235 -6.73 -11.36 0.33
C SER A 235 -6.43 -10.76 -1.04
N GLU A 236 -7.32 -9.92 -1.57
CA GLU A 236 -7.22 -9.38 -2.92
C GLU A 236 -6.48 -8.03 -2.99
N SER A 237 -6.50 -7.24 -1.92
CA SER A 237 -6.01 -5.86 -1.94
C SER A 237 -4.74 -5.66 -1.10
N PRO A 238 -3.53 -5.79 -1.69
CA PRO A 238 -2.28 -5.42 -1.02
C PRO A 238 -2.22 -3.92 -0.69
N GLU A 239 -2.99 -3.09 -1.40
CA GLU A 239 -3.08 -1.65 -1.17
C GLU A 239 -3.65 -1.33 0.22
N ILE A 240 -4.64 -2.08 0.69
CA ILE A 240 -5.21 -1.90 2.03
C ILE A 240 -4.16 -2.15 3.11
N ARG A 241 -3.36 -3.22 2.95
CA ARG A 241 -2.29 -3.58 3.89
C ARG A 241 -1.19 -2.53 3.90
N PHE A 242 -0.77 -2.09 2.72
CA PHE A 242 0.21 -1.02 2.60
C PHE A 242 -0.28 0.26 3.28
N HIS A 243 -1.53 0.66 3.00
CA HIS A 243 -2.11 1.85 3.59
C HIS A 243 -2.21 1.73 5.12
N ALA A 244 -2.61 0.58 5.65
CA ALA A 244 -2.68 0.34 7.09
C ALA A 244 -1.32 0.48 7.77
N GLY A 245 -0.28 -0.15 7.21
CA GLY A 245 1.08 -0.03 7.74
C GLY A 245 1.61 1.41 7.63
N HIS A 246 1.32 2.10 6.54
CA HIS A 246 1.70 3.50 6.37
C HIS A 246 1.00 4.44 7.38
N LEU A 247 -0.29 4.24 7.67
CA LEU A 247 -1.00 4.99 8.71
C LEU A 247 -0.42 4.71 10.09
N PHE A 248 -0.06 3.45 10.38
CA PHE A 248 0.57 3.04 11.63
C PHE A 248 1.89 3.78 11.85
N LEU A 249 2.79 3.77 10.86
CA LEU A 249 4.07 4.50 10.95
C LEU A 249 3.84 6.00 11.12
N ARG A 250 2.93 6.59 10.33
CA ARG A 250 2.63 8.03 10.43
C ARG A 250 2.10 8.40 11.81
N TYR A 251 1.17 7.62 12.37
CA TYR A 251 0.65 7.84 13.71
C TYR A 251 1.77 7.91 14.75
N PHE A 252 2.66 6.91 14.78
CA PHE A 252 3.76 6.86 15.74
C PHE A 252 4.82 7.94 15.48
N SER A 253 5.03 8.36 14.23
CA SER A 253 5.93 9.48 13.93
C SER A 253 5.41 10.84 14.45
N LEU A 254 4.09 11.01 14.54
CA LEU A 254 3.45 12.26 14.98
C LEU A 254 3.19 12.29 16.49
N VAL A 255 2.80 11.14 17.07
CA VAL A 255 2.48 11.02 18.50
C VAL A 255 3.72 10.69 19.33
N GLY A 256 4.72 10.04 18.71
CA GLY A 256 5.96 9.65 19.37
C GLY A 256 6.63 10.87 19.98
N HIS A 257 6.62 10.95 21.31
CA HIS A 257 7.71 11.32 22.24
C HIS A 257 7.14 11.52 23.66
N PRO A 258 7.44 10.60 24.58
CA PRO A 258 7.92 11.05 25.88
C PRO A 258 9.31 10.46 26.13
N THR A 259 10.33 11.08 25.52
CA THR A 259 11.73 10.89 25.90
C THR A 259 11.89 11.31 27.37
N GLY A 260 11.77 10.38 28.30
CA GLY A 260 12.05 10.67 29.71
C GLY A 260 11.42 9.77 30.77
N SER A 261 10.51 8.84 30.44
CA SER A 261 10.00 7.91 31.46
C SER A 261 11.01 6.78 31.71
N THR A 262 12.02 7.07 32.52
CA THR A 262 12.90 6.04 33.06
C THR A 262 12.17 5.31 34.19
N GLY A 263 11.48 4.22 33.85
CA GLY A 263 11.59 3.01 34.67
C GLY A 263 10.35 2.49 35.42
N HIS A 264 9.33 2.03 34.70
CA HIS A 264 8.42 1.00 35.22
C HIS A 264 8.04 -0.01 34.14
N ASP A 265 8.25 -1.30 34.39
CA ASP A 265 7.90 -2.39 33.47
C ASP A 265 6.40 -2.41 33.14
N GLU A 266 5.55 -1.96 34.07
CA GLU A 266 4.08 -1.86 33.89
C GLU A 266 3.67 -0.92 32.75
N ASP A 267 4.46 0.13 32.47
CA ASP A 267 4.17 1.07 31.38
C ASP A 267 4.40 0.40 30.00
N THR A 268 5.21 -0.66 29.95
CA THR A 268 5.57 -1.34 28.68
C THR A 268 4.42 -2.21 28.17
N GLU A 269 3.78 -2.99 29.04
CA GLU A 269 2.64 -3.85 28.68
C GLU A 269 1.40 -3.02 28.27
N ALA A 270 1.15 -1.92 28.99
CA ALA A 270 0.09 -0.98 28.64
C ALA A 270 0.34 -0.32 27.29
N PHE A 271 1.57 0.10 27.02
CA PHE A 271 1.96 0.67 25.73
C PHE A 271 1.85 -0.35 24.58
N GLU A 272 2.27 -1.59 24.82
CA GLU A 272 2.16 -2.69 23.85
C GLU A 272 0.71 -2.95 23.45
N SER A 273 -0.21 -2.98 24.43
CA SER A 273 -1.65 -3.12 24.18
C SER A 273 -2.16 -1.98 23.29
N VAL A 274 -1.81 -0.73 23.60
CA VAL A 274 -2.19 0.44 22.79
C VAL A 274 -1.63 0.35 21.38
N ALA A 275 -0.39 -0.13 21.19
CA ALA A 275 0.19 -0.29 19.86
C ALA A 275 -0.63 -1.29 19.02
N TRP A 276 -1.06 -2.40 19.61
CA TRP A 276 -1.94 -3.35 18.94
C TRP A 276 -3.31 -2.76 18.61
N ASP A 277 -3.92 -1.99 19.51
CA ASP A 277 -5.20 -1.30 19.24
C ASP A 277 -5.09 -0.39 18.01
N ILE A 278 -3.98 0.36 17.94
CA ILE A 278 -3.68 1.26 16.83
C ILE A 278 -3.44 0.47 15.54
N ALA A 279 -2.76 -0.67 15.58
CA ALA A 279 -2.57 -1.53 14.41
C ALA A 279 -3.92 -2.01 13.83
N VAL A 280 -4.81 -2.52 14.68
CA VAL A 280 -6.17 -2.95 14.27
C VAL A 280 -6.99 -1.75 13.75
N ALA A 281 -6.89 -0.60 14.42
CA ALA A 281 -7.58 0.61 13.99
C ALA A 281 -7.12 1.11 12.61
N CYS A 282 -5.81 1.10 12.34
CA CYS A 282 -5.24 1.46 11.04
C CYS A 282 -5.73 0.52 9.92
N LEU A 283 -5.82 -0.79 10.20
CA LEU A 283 -6.38 -1.76 9.25
C LEU A 283 -7.87 -1.48 8.98
N ALA A 284 -8.67 -1.29 10.02
CA ALA A 284 -10.09 -0.97 9.90
C ALA A 284 -10.33 0.32 9.11
N ILE A 285 -9.56 1.38 9.39
CA ILE A 285 -9.61 2.65 8.65
C ILE A 285 -9.25 2.44 7.17
N SER A 286 -8.20 1.67 6.88
CA SER A 286 -7.76 1.41 5.50
C SER A 286 -8.78 0.62 4.70
N VAL A 287 -9.40 -0.40 5.31
CA VAL A 287 -10.51 -1.16 4.70
C VAL A 287 -11.67 -0.22 4.40
N LYS A 288 -12.10 0.59 5.37
CA LYS A 288 -13.19 1.58 5.17
C LYS A 288 -12.85 2.62 4.11
N PHE A 289 -11.58 2.96 3.94
CA PHE A 289 -11.13 3.95 2.95
C PHE A 289 -11.11 3.40 1.52
N HIS A 290 -10.62 2.17 1.34
CA HIS A 290 -10.48 1.55 0.01
C HIS A 290 -11.73 0.84 -0.47
N ARG A 291 -12.63 0.49 0.44
CA ARG A 291 -13.88 -0.16 0.09
C ARG A 291 -14.94 0.89 -0.24
N ASP A 292 -15.54 0.76 -1.42
CA ASP A 292 -16.74 1.50 -1.74
C ASP A 292 -17.93 0.92 -0.96
N VAL A 293 -18.80 1.77 -0.40
CA VAL A 293 -20.00 1.32 0.34
C VAL A 293 -21.22 1.32 -0.58
N LEU A 294 -21.00 1.28 -1.90
CA LEU A 294 -22.07 1.22 -2.88
C LEU A 294 -22.63 -0.21 -3.00
N PRO A 295 -23.96 -0.36 -3.10
CA PRO A 295 -24.58 -1.66 -3.38
C PRO A 295 -23.93 -2.30 -4.63
N PRO A 296 -23.55 -3.59 -4.59
CA PRO A 296 -24.00 -4.62 -3.65
C PRO A 296 -23.06 -4.92 -2.45
N LEU A 297 -22.10 -4.05 -2.13
CA LEU A 297 -21.14 -4.32 -1.06
C LEU A 297 -21.80 -4.18 0.34
N ASP A 298 -21.70 -5.20 1.18
CA ASP A 298 -22.23 -5.18 2.56
C ASP A 298 -21.34 -4.34 3.49
N VAL A 299 -21.81 -4.02 4.70
CA VAL A 299 -20.99 -3.33 5.70
C VAL A 299 -20.12 -4.36 6.43
N ILE A 300 -18.80 -4.16 6.49
CA ILE A 300 -17.95 -4.92 7.43
C ILE A 300 -18.23 -4.41 8.83
N TYR A 301 -18.65 -5.31 9.70
CA TYR A 301 -19.00 -4.97 11.07
C TYR A 301 -17.78 -4.95 11.97
N ALA A 302 -17.87 -4.18 13.07
CA ALA A 302 -16.76 -4.05 14.00
C ALA A 302 -16.28 -5.39 14.58
N HIS A 303 -17.19 -6.34 14.82
CA HIS A 303 -16.85 -7.66 15.38
C HIS A 303 -15.84 -8.43 14.53
N GLU A 304 -15.85 -8.27 13.20
CA GLU A 304 -14.89 -8.93 12.31
C GLU A 304 -13.44 -8.44 12.57
N TYR A 305 -13.27 -7.16 12.92
CA TYR A 305 -11.96 -6.63 13.32
C TYR A 305 -11.58 -7.04 14.75
N LEU A 306 -12.55 -7.17 15.66
CA LEU A 306 -12.32 -7.64 17.02
C LEU A 306 -11.88 -9.11 17.03
N ASP A 307 -12.49 -9.94 16.19
CA ASP A 307 -12.14 -11.36 16.03
C ASP A 307 -10.76 -11.53 15.37
N LEU A 308 -10.33 -10.55 14.56
CA LEU A 308 -9.01 -10.52 13.92
C LEU A 308 -7.90 -10.03 14.87
N ALA A 309 -8.25 -9.32 15.94
CA ALA A 309 -7.28 -8.69 16.83
C ALA A 309 -6.39 -9.74 17.53
N PRO A 310 -5.07 -9.49 17.65
CA PRO A 310 -4.13 -10.45 18.25
C PRO A 310 -4.26 -10.53 19.78
N HIS A 311 -5.03 -9.63 20.40
CA HIS A 311 -5.29 -9.60 21.83
C HIS A 311 -6.77 -9.24 22.07
N ALA A 312 -7.20 -9.29 23.34
CA ALA A 312 -8.57 -8.97 23.72
C ALA A 312 -8.86 -7.47 23.55
N LEU A 313 -9.59 -7.13 22.49
CA LEU A 313 -9.96 -5.77 22.14
C LEU A 313 -11.49 -5.59 22.30
N THR A 314 -11.92 -4.53 22.98
CA THR A 314 -13.36 -4.20 23.04
C THR A 314 -13.77 -3.27 21.89
N PHE A 315 -15.08 -3.19 21.63
CA PHE A 315 -15.62 -2.24 20.64
C PHE A 315 -15.26 -0.78 20.96
N ASP A 316 -15.34 -0.41 22.24
CA ASP A 316 -15.04 0.97 22.67
C ASP A 316 -13.56 1.31 22.51
N ASP A 317 -12.67 0.34 22.76
CA ASP A 317 -11.21 0.49 22.56
C ASP A 317 -10.89 0.67 21.08
N LEU A 318 -11.45 -0.16 20.20
CA LEU A 318 -11.28 -0.05 18.76
C LEU A 318 -11.77 1.32 18.23
N GLU A 319 -12.93 1.78 18.67
CA GLU A 319 -13.45 3.09 18.27
C GLU A 319 -12.62 4.25 18.85
N HIS A 320 -12.06 4.08 20.06
CA HIS A 320 -11.13 5.04 20.65
C HIS A 320 -9.83 5.13 19.83
N ALA A 321 -9.23 3.98 19.51
CA ALA A 321 -8.03 3.89 18.70
C ALA A 321 -8.24 4.47 17.30
N GLN A 322 -9.36 4.17 16.63
CA GLN A 322 -9.69 4.80 15.34
C GLN A 322 -9.76 6.33 15.44
N ARG A 323 -10.42 6.86 16.48
CA ARG A 323 -10.47 8.31 16.71
C ARG A 323 -9.09 8.90 17.00
N ALA A 324 -8.25 8.21 17.77
CA ALA A 324 -6.88 8.65 18.05
C ALA A 324 -6.05 8.74 16.76
N VAL A 325 -6.09 7.71 15.91
CA VAL A 325 -5.40 7.70 14.60
C VAL A 325 -5.89 8.85 13.72
N LEU A 326 -7.20 8.99 13.56
CA LEU A 326 -7.79 10.06 12.74
C LEU A 326 -7.43 11.45 13.27
N ALA A 327 -7.50 11.66 14.58
CA ALA A 327 -7.19 12.95 15.20
C ALA A 327 -5.70 13.30 15.04
N ALA A 328 -4.81 12.34 15.29
CA ALA A 328 -3.36 12.53 15.12
C ALA A 328 -3.00 12.90 13.67
N LEU A 329 -3.67 12.29 12.69
CA LEU A 329 -3.48 12.57 11.27
C LEU A 329 -4.30 13.76 10.75
N ALA A 330 -4.92 14.55 11.63
CA ALA A 330 -5.81 15.66 11.27
C ALA A 330 -6.88 15.27 10.22
N PHE A 331 -7.40 14.05 10.32
CA PHE A 331 -8.35 13.42 9.40
C PHE A 331 -7.86 13.28 7.94
N ARG A 332 -6.54 13.36 7.72
CA ARG A 332 -5.90 13.22 6.40
C ARG A 332 -5.47 11.78 6.15
N VAL A 333 -6.47 10.91 6.05
CA VAL A 333 -6.31 9.49 5.71
C VAL A 333 -6.20 9.31 4.20
N GLY A 334 -6.95 10.12 3.43
CA GLY A 334 -6.94 10.04 1.97
C GLY A 334 -5.73 10.72 1.36
N GLY A 335 -4.81 9.93 0.83
CA GLY A 335 -3.61 10.42 0.16
C GLY A 335 -3.39 9.83 -1.22
N ALA A 336 -2.25 10.20 -1.82
CA ALA A 336 -1.77 9.55 -3.02
C ALA A 336 -1.29 8.14 -2.64
N THR A 337 -1.93 7.11 -3.17
CA THR A 337 -1.61 5.71 -2.86
C THR A 337 -0.73 5.11 -3.97
N PRO A 338 0.08 4.08 -3.67
CA PRO A 338 0.86 3.43 -4.71
C PRO A 338 -0.02 2.85 -5.82
N GLY A 339 -1.20 2.31 -5.48
CA GLY A 339 -2.16 1.78 -6.44
C GLY A 339 -2.62 2.84 -7.44
N ALA A 340 -2.94 4.04 -6.96
CA ALA A 340 -3.30 5.17 -7.82
C ALA A 340 -2.13 5.56 -8.75
N PHE A 341 -0.92 5.71 -8.24
CA PHE A 341 0.25 6.01 -9.08
C PHE A 341 0.52 4.91 -10.12
N MET A 342 0.48 3.63 -9.75
CA MET A 342 0.68 2.52 -10.69
C MET A 342 -0.37 2.51 -11.80
N ALA A 343 -1.65 2.73 -11.45
CA ALA A 343 -2.74 2.78 -12.42
C ALA A 343 -2.56 3.94 -13.41
N GLU A 344 -2.21 5.13 -12.91
CA GLU A 344 -2.00 6.29 -13.77
C GLU A 344 -0.72 6.17 -14.61
N LEU A 345 0.37 5.63 -14.08
CA LEU A 345 1.60 5.36 -14.83
C LEU A 345 1.36 4.37 -15.97
N TRP A 346 0.53 3.34 -15.75
CA TRP A 346 0.12 2.42 -16.81
C TRP A 346 -0.68 3.13 -17.92
N GLY A 347 -1.53 4.10 -17.55
CA GLY A 347 -2.26 4.95 -18.48
C GLY A 347 -1.35 5.88 -19.28
N ALA A 348 -0.40 6.52 -18.60
CA ALA A 348 0.51 7.53 -19.12
C ALA A 348 1.63 6.97 -20.00
N LEU A 349 2.10 5.74 -19.73
CA LEU A 349 3.35 5.22 -20.33
C LEU A 349 3.11 4.07 -21.34
N PRO A 350 3.05 4.36 -22.65
CA PRO A 350 3.01 3.32 -23.68
C PRO A 350 4.17 2.33 -23.61
N ALA A 351 5.35 2.78 -23.18
CA ALA A 351 6.53 1.91 -23.07
C ALA A 351 6.36 0.81 -22.02
N LEU A 352 5.77 1.13 -20.87
CA LEU A 352 5.42 0.18 -19.82
C LEU A 352 4.41 -0.86 -20.35
N ARG A 353 3.41 -0.40 -21.13
CA ARG A 353 2.42 -1.29 -21.75
C ARG A 353 3.01 -2.29 -22.73
N ARG A 354 4.02 -1.89 -23.49
CA ARG A 354 4.72 -2.78 -24.44
C ARG A 354 5.50 -3.90 -23.78
N LEU A 355 5.87 -3.80 -22.50
CA LEU A 355 6.56 -4.88 -21.78
C LEU A 355 5.64 -6.08 -21.51
N GLY A 356 4.33 -5.86 -21.40
CA GLY A 356 3.35 -6.89 -21.01
C GLY A 356 3.57 -7.46 -19.60
N GLY A 357 2.68 -8.33 -19.12
CA GLY A 357 2.78 -8.90 -17.75
C GLY A 357 2.58 -7.89 -16.64
N TRP A 358 1.68 -6.93 -16.85
CA TRP A 358 1.42 -5.88 -15.88
C TRP A 358 1.05 -6.43 -14.50
N ALA A 359 0.21 -7.47 -14.44
CA ALA A 359 -0.16 -8.12 -13.19
C ALA A 359 1.06 -8.68 -12.43
N ASP A 360 2.01 -9.32 -13.13
CA ASP A 360 3.24 -9.84 -12.52
C ASP A 360 4.11 -8.69 -11.97
N VAL A 361 4.19 -7.58 -12.72
CA VAL A 361 4.97 -6.39 -12.34
C VAL A 361 4.35 -5.72 -11.12
N GLN A 362 3.03 -5.57 -11.09
CA GLN A 362 2.31 -5.02 -9.94
C GLN A 362 2.48 -5.91 -8.70
N ALA A 363 2.36 -7.23 -8.84
CA ALA A 363 2.55 -8.16 -7.72
C ALA A 363 3.97 -8.07 -7.14
N ALA A 364 4.99 -7.99 -8.00
CA ALA A 364 6.37 -7.79 -7.56
C ALA A 364 6.56 -6.42 -6.88
N ALA A 365 6.01 -5.35 -7.46
CA ALA A 365 6.08 -4.01 -6.88
C ALA A 365 5.40 -3.93 -5.51
N TRP A 366 4.22 -4.54 -5.34
CA TRP A 366 3.54 -4.60 -4.05
C TRP A 366 4.33 -5.35 -2.99
N THR A 367 4.98 -6.45 -3.36
CA THR A 367 5.87 -7.18 -2.46
C THR A 367 6.99 -6.28 -1.95
N ILE A 368 7.62 -5.49 -2.84
CA ILE A 368 8.69 -4.55 -2.48
C ILE A 368 8.16 -3.43 -1.57
N LEU A 369 7.00 -2.85 -1.91
CA LEU A 369 6.37 -1.79 -1.11
C LEU A 369 6.00 -2.24 0.31
N CYS A 370 5.41 -3.42 0.45
CA CYS A 370 5.06 -3.96 1.77
C CYS A 370 6.31 -4.27 2.60
N ASN A 371 7.36 -4.83 1.98
CA ASN A 371 8.63 -5.05 2.67
C ASN A 371 9.29 -3.73 3.13
N ALA A 372 9.15 -2.66 2.35
CA ALA A 372 9.69 -1.35 2.70
C ALA A 372 9.04 -0.75 3.97
N LEU A 373 7.81 -1.16 4.33
CA LEU A 373 7.16 -0.71 5.56
C LEU A 373 7.83 -1.23 6.83
N LEU A 374 8.64 -2.28 6.74
CA LEU A 374 9.44 -2.79 7.87
C LEU A 374 10.56 -1.81 8.27
N ASP A 375 10.84 -0.79 7.46
CA ASP A 375 11.82 0.25 7.75
C ASP A 375 11.10 1.59 8.05
N ALA A 376 11.21 2.08 9.29
CA ALA A 376 10.61 3.35 9.71
C ALA A 376 11.09 4.55 8.88
N ASP A 377 12.29 4.46 8.26
CA ASP A 377 12.82 5.52 7.40
C ASP A 377 12.03 5.66 6.08
N VAL A 378 11.12 4.72 5.77
CA VAL A 378 10.21 4.80 4.60
C VAL A 378 9.40 6.10 4.57
N LEU A 379 9.03 6.64 5.74
CA LEU A 379 8.27 7.89 5.87
C LEU A 379 9.01 9.14 5.34
N ARG A 380 10.33 9.04 5.13
CA ARG A 380 11.13 10.14 4.56
C ARG A 380 10.92 10.31 3.07
N TYR A 381 10.42 9.27 2.43
CA TYR A 381 10.30 9.22 0.99
C TYR A 381 8.83 9.42 0.60
N PRO A 382 8.55 10.27 -0.40
CA PRO A 382 7.20 10.36 -0.94
C PRO A 382 6.75 9.00 -1.49
N VAL A 383 5.45 8.70 -1.37
CA VAL A 383 4.81 7.50 -1.92
C VAL A 383 5.05 7.39 -3.43
N SER A 384 5.07 8.49 -4.17
CA SER A 384 5.42 8.52 -5.60
C SER A 384 6.80 7.95 -5.88
N LEU A 385 7.80 8.31 -5.07
CA LEU A 385 9.17 7.82 -5.19
C LEU A 385 9.28 6.34 -4.78
N LEU A 386 8.63 5.95 -3.69
CA LEU A 386 8.56 4.55 -3.26
C LEU A 386 7.91 3.68 -4.34
N THR A 387 6.81 4.16 -4.92
CA THR A 387 6.09 3.49 -6.00
C THR A 387 6.96 3.37 -7.25
N ALA A 388 7.67 4.43 -7.63
CA ALA A 388 8.61 4.40 -8.75
C ALA A 388 9.70 3.35 -8.53
N ALA A 389 10.31 3.32 -7.35
CA ALA A 389 11.35 2.36 -6.97
C ALA A 389 10.87 0.93 -7.14
N ALA A 390 9.75 0.63 -6.47
CA ALA A 390 9.15 -0.69 -6.47
C ALA A 390 8.71 -1.12 -7.86
N LEU A 391 8.19 -0.19 -8.67
CA LEU A 391 7.75 -0.49 -10.03
C LEU A 391 8.92 -0.79 -10.96
N ILE A 392 10.00 -0.01 -10.87
CA ILE A 392 11.22 -0.23 -11.65
C ILE A 392 11.82 -1.59 -11.31
N GLU A 393 11.98 -1.92 -10.02
CA GLU A 393 12.48 -3.23 -9.60
C GLU A 393 11.53 -4.37 -9.95
N GLY A 394 10.22 -4.18 -9.83
CA GLY A 394 9.22 -5.16 -10.27
C GLY A 394 9.34 -5.48 -11.76
N VAL A 395 9.56 -4.47 -12.61
CA VAL A 395 9.87 -4.65 -14.03
C VAL A 395 11.15 -5.47 -14.24
N LEU A 396 12.22 -5.16 -13.48
CA LEU A 396 13.49 -5.88 -13.57
C LEU A 396 13.34 -7.35 -13.18
N GLU A 397 12.62 -7.63 -12.10
CA GLU A 397 12.39 -8.99 -11.62
C GLU A 397 11.60 -9.82 -12.63
N VAL A 398 10.48 -9.29 -13.14
CA VAL A 398 9.63 -9.99 -14.11
C VAL A 398 10.37 -10.24 -15.42
N LEU A 399 11.15 -9.29 -15.91
CA LEU A 399 11.98 -9.48 -17.10
C LEU A 399 13.07 -10.54 -16.87
N ALA A 400 13.75 -10.51 -15.73
CA ALA A 400 14.76 -11.52 -15.39
C ALA A 400 14.14 -12.93 -15.32
N ARG A 401 12.97 -13.06 -14.67
CA ARG A 401 12.20 -14.30 -14.58
C ARG A 401 11.81 -14.81 -15.97
N ARG A 402 11.31 -13.94 -16.85
CA ARG A 402 10.97 -14.28 -18.24
C ARG A 402 12.16 -14.75 -19.05
N TYR A 403 13.32 -14.12 -18.92
CA TYR A 403 14.54 -14.59 -19.58
C TYR A 403 14.99 -15.95 -19.06
N LYS A 404 14.84 -16.21 -17.75
CA LYS A 404 15.11 -17.51 -17.12
C LYS A 404 14.18 -18.60 -17.68
N THR A 405 12.88 -18.34 -17.75
CA THR A 405 11.89 -19.32 -18.24
C THR A 405 11.96 -19.56 -19.74
N ALA A 406 12.16 -18.51 -20.54
CA ALA A 406 12.23 -18.62 -21.99
C ALA A 406 13.51 -19.33 -22.46
N LYS A 407 14.55 -19.39 -21.61
CA LYS A 407 15.92 -19.80 -21.98
C LYS A 407 16.41 -19.05 -23.22
N VAL A 408 15.93 -17.83 -23.40
CA VAL A 408 16.14 -17.02 -24.60
C VAL A 408 16.35 -15.57 -24.15
N ASP A 409 17.36 -14.89 -24.72
CA ASP A 409 17.63 -13.48 -24.41
C ASP A 409 16.57 -12.55 -25.03
N GLY A 410 16.60 -11.26 -24.68
CA GLY A 410 15.74 -10.24 -25.30
C GLY A 410 15.93 -10.07 -26.82
N ARG A 411 16.85 -10.82 -27.45
CA ARG A 411 17.08 -10.86 -28.90
C ARG A 411 16.66 -12.19 -29.53
N GLY A 412 15.99 -13.08 -28.80
CA GLY A 412 15.51 -14.35 -29.35
C GLY A 412 16.57 -15.45 -29.41
N ARG A 413 17.76 -15.29 -28.81
CA ARG A 413 18.84 -16.30 -28.85
C ARG A 413 18.80 -17.20 -27.63
N ALA A 414 18.96 -18.52 -27.87
CA ALA A 414 19.07 -19.52 -26.82
C ALA A 414 20.21 -19.19 -25.84
N LEU A 415 19.87 -19.10 -24.56
CA LEU A 415 20.80 -18.83 -23.48
C LEU A 415 21.42 -20.15 -23.03
N LYS A 416 22.77 -20.23 -23.08
CA LYS A 416 23.52 -21.18 -22.23
C LYS A 416 23.19 -20.86 -20.77
N LYS A 417 23.25 -21.85 -19.87
CA LYS A 417 23.06 -21.66 -18.41
C LYS A 417 23.80 -20.38 -18.00
N ARG A 418 23.04 -19.33 -17.76
CA ARG A 418 23.55 -17.98 -17.53
C ARG A 418 23.35 -17.67 -16.07
N ASP A 419 24.36 -17.07 -15.45
CA ASP A 419 24.27 -16.62 -14.08
C ASP A 419 23.14 -15.59 -13.95
N ASP A 420 22.40 -15.63 -12.84
CA ASP A 420 21.32 -14.68 -12.54
C ASP A 420 21.77 -13.22 -12.67
N LYS A 421 23.05 -12.91 -12.38
CA LYS A 421 23.67 -11.60 -12.60
C LYS A 421 23.57 -11.13 -14.05
N SER A 422 23.79 -12.03 -14.99
CA SER A 422 23.73 -11.73 -16.43
C SER A 422 22.29 -11.50 -16.91
N LEU A 423 21.31 -12.23 -16.35
CA LEU A 423 19.88 -12.03 -16.62
C LEU A 423 19.42 -10.67 -16.09
N LYS A 424 19.83 -10.30 -14.87
CA LYS A 424 19.56 -8.97 -14.30
C LYS A 424 20.19 -7.85 -15.13
N LYS A 425 21.42 -8.02 -15.62
CA LYS A 425 22.06 -7.04 -16.53
C LYS A 425 21.27 -6.87 -17.83
N ALA A 426 20.77 -7.96 -18.41
CA ALA A 426 19.92 -7.92 -19.59
C ALA A 426 18.57 -7.24 -19.31
N ALA A 427 17.94 -7.54 -18.17
CA ALA A 427 16.70 -6.90 -17.73
C ALA A 427 16.86 -5.39 -17.52
N ARG A 428 17.97 -4.95 -16.89
CA ARG A 428 18.32 -3.53 -16.74
C ARG A 428 18.45 -2.82 -18.07
N LYS A 429 19.13 -3.44 -19.04
CA LYS A 429 19.26 -2.87 -20.39
C LYS A 429 17.92 -2.77 -21.11
N ALA A 430 17.06 -3.78 -20.97
CA ALA A 430 15.76 -3.81 -21.65
C ALA A 430 14.72 -2.85 -21.05
N SER A 431 14.78 -2.62 -19.73
CA SER A 431 13.86 -1.73 -19.01
C SER A 431 14.29 -0.26 -18.97
N HIS A 432 15.48 0.06 -19.49
CA HIS A 432 16.08 1.40 -19.37
C HIS A 432 15.15 2.53 -19.83
N GLY A 433 14.49 2.39 -20.99
CA GLY A 433 13.55 3.39 -21.49
C GLY A 433 12.35 3.58 -20.55
N VAL A 434 11.76 2.49 -20.08
CA VAL A 434 10.62 2.54 -19.14
C VAL A 434 11.02 3.21 -17.82
N ARG A 435 12.24 2.96 -17.33
CA ARG A 435 12.77 3.61 -16.14
C ARG A 435 12.86 5.13 -16.31
N LEU A 436 13.40 5.60 -17.43
CA LEU A 436 13.52 7.04 -17.72
C LEU A 436 12.13 7.68 -17.85
N ASP A 437 11.20 7.01 -18.53
CA ASP A 437 9.83 7.49 -18.69
C ASP A 437 9.11 7.64 -17.33
N ILE A 438 9.27 6.66 -16.41
CA ILE A 438 8.72 6.74 -15.03
C ILE A 438 9.34 7.93 -14.28
N GLN A 439 10.65 8.10 -14.38
CA GLN A 439 11.35 9.20 -13.70
C GLN A 439 10.91 10.57 -14.22
N ASP A 440 10.73 10.71 -15.52
CA ASP A 440 10.30 11.95 -16.17
C ASP A 440 8.87 12.33 -15.74
N VAL A 441 7.91 11.38 -15.85
CA VAL A 441 6.50 11.63 -15.50
C VAL A 441 6.31 11.96 -14.01
N LEU A 442 7.12 11.38 -13.13
CA LEU A 442 7.07 11.66 -11.69
C LEU A 442 7.97 12.83 -11.27
N GLY A 443 8.71 13.44 -12.19
CA GLY A 443 9.65 14.53 -11.88
C GLY A 443 10.83 14.11 -10.98
N ILE A 444 11.19 12.82 -10.97
CA ILE A 444 12.27 12.28 -10.14
C ILE A 444 13.61 12.54 -10.81
N SER A 445 14.41 13.44 -10.22
CA SER A 445 15.76 13.72 -10.72
C SER A 445 16.75 12.57 -10.47
N ASN A 446 17.82 12.48 -11.27
CA ASN A 446 18.90 11.48 -11.12
C ASN A 446 19.55 11.46 -9.72
N VAL A 447 19.50 12.57 -8.96
CA VAL A 447 20.02 12.62 -7.58
C VAL A 447 19.17 11.73 -6.66
N CYS A 448 17.85 11.78 -6.82
CA CYS A 448 16.91 10.95 -6.09
C CYS A 448 17.01 9.47 -6.50
N ALA A 449 17.49 9.18 -7.72
CA ALA A 449 17.68 7.80 -8.17
C ALA A 449 18.72 7.03 -7.35
N SER A 450 19.73 7.71 -6.79
CA SER A 450 20.68 7.07 -5.86
C SER A 450 20.05 6.67 -4.52
N HIS A 451 18.92 7.29 -4.15
CA HIS A 451 18.12 6.87 -3.01
C HIS A 451 17.24 5.67 -3.35
N LEU A 452 16.81 5.51 -4.61
CA LEU A 452 16.08 4.32 -5.06
C LEU A 452 16.92 3.06 -4.79
N ASP A 453 18.21 3.08 -5.14
CA ASP A 453 19.10 1.95 -4.89
C ASP A 453 19.13 1.57 -3.40
N ARG A 454 19.04 2.55 -2.48
CA ARG A 454 18.98 2.28 -1.03
C ARG A 454 17.67 1.66 -0.62
N VAL A 455 16.54 2.21 -1.08
CA VAL A 455 15.19 1.68 -0.80
C VAL A 455 15.08 0.22 -1.26
N THR A 456 15.70 -0.12 -2.39
CA THR A 456 15.69 -1.49 -2.92
C THR A 456 16.68 -2.45 -2.25
N CYS A 457 17.61 -1.93 -1.44
CA CYS A 457 18.56 -2.72 -0.68
C CYS A 457 18.09 -3.03 0.75
N CYS A 458 17.05 -2.33 1.24
CA CYS A 458 16.34 -2.69 2.47
C CYS A 458 15.44 -3.89 2.22
#